data_AF-A0AAD1Z458-F1
#
_entry.id   AF-A0AAD1Z458-F1
#
_cell.length_a   1.000
_cell.length_b   1.000
_cell.length_c   1.000
_cell.angle_alpha   90.00
_cell.angle_beta   90.00
_cell.angle_gamma   90.00
#
_symmetry.space_group_name_H-M   'P 1'
#
loop_
_entity.id
_entity.type
_entity.pdbx_description
1 polymer ?
#
loop_
_entity_poly.entity_id
_entity_poly.type
_entity_poly.pdbx_seq_one_letter_code
_entity_poly.pdbx_strand_id
1 'polypeptide(L)'
;MSRIRRPDAVEHADRVIKKKRCKRKVRVVLKRPMPRISMTLQRLFESCREVFKGPGTVPSPRDVKKLCHILDGMKPEDVGLSRDLQFFKPKDVVEGSSRVTFTTIYQCENFSLCIFFLPATAVIPLHNHPEMTVFNKLLLGTMHIKAYDWVDPLNPNTPASPPSTSRLARMKANRTFTAPCNTSVLYPTSGGNIHEFTAVTPCAVLDVMGPPYSKDDGRDCSYYKDTPCGADGCGWLEEIEMPKESEMDGIEYLGPKIFDFTT
;
A
#
# COMPACT_ATOMS: atom_id res chain seq x y z
N MET A 1 -62.45 -77.38 -46.17
CA MET A 1 -62.51 -77.99 -44.82
C MET A 1 -61.07 -78.13 -44.34
N SER A 2 -60.63 -77.90 -43.11
CA SER A 2 -61.21 -77.61 -41.80
C SER A 2 -59.96 -77.51 -40.88
N ARG A 3 -59.73 -76.39 -40.16
CA ARG A 3 -59.75 -76.31 -38.67
C ARG A 3 -58.53 -77.04 -38.02
N ILE A 4 -57.68 -76.45 -37.15
CA ILE A 4 -57.89 -76.22 -35.69
C ILE A 4 -56.58 -75.68 -35.02
N ARG A 5 -56.71 -74.60 -34.20
CA ARG A 5 -56.19 -74.24 -32.83
C ARG A 5 -54.70 -74.44 -32.43
N ARG A 6 -53.96 -73.40 -31.94
CA ARG A 6 -53.83 -72.73 -30.57
C ARG A 6 -52.59 -73.26 -29.77
N PRO A 7 -52.09 -72.60 -28.69
CA PRO A 7 -51.69 -71.19 -28.51
C PRO A 7 -50.43 -70.97 -27.59
N ASP A 8 -50.14 -69.68 -27.32
CA ASP A 8 -49.50 -69.04 -26.14
C ASP A 8 -48.03 -69.27 -25.74
N ALA A 9 -47.21 -68.21 -25.89
CA ALA A 9 -46.67 -67.37 -24.80
C ALA A 9 -45.71 -66.31 -25.38
N VAL A 10 -45.88 -65.04 -25.03
CA VAL A 10 -44.92 -63.95 -25.36
C VAL A 10 -44.60 -63.19 -24.08
N GLU A 11 -43.32 -63.18 -23.71
CA GLU A 11 -42.76 -62.43 -22.59
C GLU A 11 -42.79 -60.91 -22.82
N HIS A 12 -43.00 -60.19 -21.72
CA HIS A 12 -42.90 -58.74 -21.61
C HIS A 12 -41.46 -58.23 -21.69
N ALA A 13 -41.25 -57.15 -22.42
CA ALA A 13 -40.11 -56.24 -22.23
C ALA A 13 -40.59 -54.79 -22.31
N ASP A 14 -40.80 -54.17 -21.16
CA ASP A 14 -41.12 -52.75 -21.02
C ASP A 14 -39.91 -51.87 -21.40
N ARG A 15 -40.04 -51.08 -22.47
CA ARG A 15 -39.09 -50.02 -22.82
C ARG A 15 -39.68 -48.64 -22.58
N VAL A 16 -39.24 -48.02 -21.49
CA VAL A 16 -39.53 -46.63 -21.10
C VAL A 16 -38.92 -45.64 -22.12
N ILE A 17 -39.76 -44.82 -22.74
CA ILE A 17 -39.36 -43.74 -23.65
C ILE A 17 -38.81 -42.55 -22.84
N LYS A 18 -37.49 -42.35 -22.84
CA LYS A 18 -36.85 -41.15 -22.26
C LYS A 18 -36.99 -39.95 -23.22
N LYS A 19 -37.82 -38.96 -22.86
CA LYS A 19 -37.83 -37.63 -23.54
C LYS A 19 -36.53 -36.87 -23.22
N LYS A 20 -35.67 -36.67 -24.24
CA LYS A 20 -34.49 -35.80 -24.14
C LYS A 20 -34.92 -34.33 -24.05
N ARG A 21 -34.75 -33.72 -22.88
CA ARG A 21 -34.97 -32.29 -22.67
C ARG A 21 -33.65 -31.55 -22.97
N CYS A 22 -33.57 -30.92 -24.13
CA CYS A 22 -32.39 -30.17 -24.56
C CYS A 22 -32.28 -28.88 -23.72
N LYS A 23 -31.42 -28.87 -22.69
CA LYS A 23 -31.12 -27.66 -21.93
C LYS A 23 -30.14 -26.81 -22.75
N ARG A 24 -30.62 -25.70 -23.32
CA ARG A 24 -29.75 -24.66 -23.88
C ARG A 24 -28.83 -24.16 -22.75
N LYS A 25 -27.53 -24.43 -22.85
CA LYS A 25 -26.52 -23.77 -22.01
C LYS A 25 -26.49 -22.31 -22.42
N VAL A 26 -27.14 -21.45 -21.63
CA VAL A 26 -26.90 -20.01 -21.70
C VAL A 26 -25.45 -19.82 -21.28
N ARG A 27 -24.58 -19.55 -22.25
CA ARG A 27 -23.20 -19.17 -21.99
C ARG A 27 -23.28 -17.76 -21.40
N VAL A 28 -23.29 -17.65 -20.07
CA VAL A 28 -23.11 -16.38 -19.38
C VAL A 28 -21.71 -15.92 -19.76
N VAL A 29 -21.62 -15.06 -20.76
CA VAL A 29 -20.41 -14.31 -21.04
C VAL A 29 -20.25 -13.40 -19.83
N LEU A 30 -19.39 -13.80 -18.89
CA LEU A 30 -18.84 -12.89 -17.89
C LEU A 30 -18.24 -11.73 -18.70
N LYS A 31 -18.97 -10.61 -18.76
CA LYS A 31 -18.41 -9.37 -19.30
C LYS A 31 -17.10 -9.15 -18.56
N ARG A 32 -15.99 -9.09 -19.29
CA ARG A 32 -14.72 -8.61 -18.72
C ARG A 32 -15.05 -7.32 -17.96
N PRO A 33 -14.74 -7.21 -16.65
CA PRO A 33 -14.96 -5.97 -15.93
C PRO A 33 -14.24 -4.88 -16.72
N MET A 34 -14.97 -3.84 -17.14
CA MET A 34 -14.29 -2.66 -17.68
C MET A 34 -13.31 -2.17 -16.60
N PRO A 35 -12.10 -1.70 -16.98
CA PRO A 35 -11.19 -1.12 -16.01
C PRO A 35 -11.96 -0.07 -15.22
N ARG A 36 -12.08 -0.25 -13.90
CA ARG A 36 -12.62 0.80 -13.06
C ARG A 36 -11.64 1.96 -13.15
N ILE A 37 -12.15 3.16 -13.45
CA ILE A 37 -11.35 4.38 -13.48
C ILE A 37 -11.72 5.17 -12.24
N SER A 38 -10.73 5.54 -11.43
CA SER A 38 -10.92 6.55 -10.39
C SER A 38 -10.41 7.87 -10.94
N MET A 39 -11.33 8.84 -11.07
CA MET A 39 -10.97 10.20 -11.47
C MET A 39 -10.07 10.86 -10.43
N THR A 40 -10.21 10.52 -9.15
CA THR A 40 -9.36 11.06 -8.07
C THR A 40 -7.94 10.53 -8.19
N LEU A 41 -7.78 9.22 -8.40
CA LEU A 41 -6.46 8.61 -8.60
C LEU A 41 -5.78 9.12 -9.86
N GLN A 42 -6.53 9.27 -10.96
CA GLN A 42 -6.02 9.83 -12.21
C GLN A 42 -5.55 11.29 -12.03
N ARG A 43 -6.34 12.12 -11.32
CA ARG A 43 -5.95 13.51 -11.00
C ARG A 43 -4.72 13.59 -10.10
N LEU A 44 -4.59 12.68 -9.13
CA LEU A 44 -3.39 12.58 -8.29
C LEU A 44 -2.18 12.30 -9.18
N PHE A 45 -2.25 11.27 -10.03
CA PHE A 45 -1.19 10.90 -10.94
C PHE A 45 -0.74 12.05 -11.85
N GLU A 46 -1.69 12.71 -12.53
CA GLU A 46 -1.40 13.86 -13.39
C GLU A 46 -0.75 15.00 -12.62
N SER A 47 -1.23 15.27 -11.40
CA SER A 47 -0.63 16.29 -10.54
C SER A 47 0.79 15.89 -10.10
N CYS A 48 1.05 14.63 -9.75
CA CYS A 48 2.38 14.17 -9.38
C CYS A 48 3.39 14.37 -10.52
N ARG A 49 2.99 14.15 -11.78
CA ARG A 49 3.85 14.41 -12.95
C ARG A 49 4.22 15.88 -13.11
N GLU A 50 3.30 16.77 -12.81
CA GLU A 50 3.56 18.21 -12.83
C GLU A 50 4.44 18.67 -11.68
N VAL A 51 4.32 18.01 -10.51
CA VAL A 51 4.94 18.46 -9.27
C VAL A 51 6.35 17.89 -9.06
N PHE A 52 6.55 16.60 -9.32
CA PHE A 52 7.84 15.95 -9.09
C PHE A 52 8.76 16.09 -10.30
N LYS A 53 9.94 16.68 -10.07
CA LYS A 53 10.93 17.00 -11.12
C LYS A 53 12.20 16.15 -11.03
N GLY A 54 12.16 15.09 -10.21
CA GLY A 54 13.28 14.15 -10.05
C GLY A 54 14.19 14.49 -8.88
N PRO A 55 15.33 13.79 -8.78
CA PRO A 55 16.29 13.95 -7.69
C PRO A 55 16.78 15.39 -7.50
N GLY A 56 17.07 15.75 -6.25
CA GLY A 56 17.55 17.09 -5.89
C GLY A 56 16.49 18.20 -5.92
N THR A 57 15.20 17.87 -6.12
CA THR A 57 14.12 18.85 -6.16
C THR A 57 13.12 18.65 -5.04
N VAL A 58 12.67 19.76 -4.44
CA VAL A 58 11.57 19.77 -3.46
C VAL A 58 10.37 20.49 -4.08
N PRO A 59 9.17 19.90 -4.09
CA PRO A 59 7.95 20.55 -4.56
C PRO A 59 7.71 21.93 -3.95
N SER A 60 7.19 22.88 -4.74
CA SER A 60 6.86 24.20 -4.22
C SER A 60 5.74 24.12 -3.17
N PRO A 61 5.64 25.08 -2.21
CA PRO A 61 4.56 25.07 -1.22
C PRO A 61 3.15 25.08 -1.84
N ARG A 62 2.99 25.67 -3.04
CA ARG A 62 1.73 25.65 -3.78
C ARG A 62 1.41 24.25 -4.28
N ASP A 63 2.40 23.55 -4.80
CA ASP A 63 2.28 22.20 -5.33
C ASP A 63 2.03 21.18 -4.21
N VAL A 64 2.73 21.32 -3.08
CA VAL A 64 2.46 20.53 -1.86
C VAL A 64 0.99 20.69 -1.45
N LYS A 65 0.49 21.93 -1.35
CA LYS A 65 -0.92 22.20 -1.00
C LYS A 65 -1.89 21.57 -2.01
N LYS A 66 -1.57 21.61 -3.31
CA LYS A 66 -2.37 20.97 -4.36
C LYS A 66 -2.45 19.46 -4.15
N LEU A 67 -1.32 18.79 -3.92
CA LEU A 67 -1.29 17.34 -3.68
C LEU A 67 -1.98 16.96 -2.37
N CYS A 68 -1.76 17.69 -1.28
CA CYS A 68 -2.46 17.47 -0.01
C CYS A 68 -3.98 17.58 -0.20
N HIS A 69 -4.46 18.61 -0.91
CA HIS A 69 -5.90 18.78 -1.14
C HIS A 69 -6.52 17.58 -1.88
N ILE A 70 -5.82 17.02 -2.87
CA ILE A 70 -6.27 15.81 -3.58
C ILE A 70 -6.29 14.61 -2.63
N LEU A 71 -5.17 14.35 -1.92
CA LEU A 71 -5.01 13.22 -1.01
C LEU A 71 -5.96 13.29 0.20
N ASP A 72 -6.26 14.49 0.69
CA ASP A 72 -7.21 14.72 1.79
C ASP A 72 -8.62 14.28 1.41
N GLY A 73 -9.01 14.48 0.16
CA GLY A 73 -10.28 14.03 -0.40
C GLY A 73 -10.34 12.56 -0.83
N MET A 74 -9.20 11.85 -0.86
CA MET A 74 -9.17 10.45 -1.29
C MET A 74 -9.81 9.51 -0.29
N LYS A 75 -10.52 8.53 -0.83
CA LYS A 75 -11.12 7.42 -0.10
C LYS A 75 -10.45 6.10 -0.47
N PRO A 76 -10.60 5.05 0.36
CA PRO A 76 -10.04 3.73 0.05
C PRO A 76 -10.49 3.19 -1.31
N GLU A 77 -11.72 3.47 -1.73
CA GLU A 77 -12.28 2.98 -2.99
C GLU A 77 -11.61 3.61 -4.22
N ASP A 78 -11.02 4.81 -4.08
CA ASP A 78 -10.31 5.49 -5.18
C ASP A 78 -9.08 4.69 -5.64
N VAL A 79 -8.51 3.89 -4.75
CA VAL A 79 -7.39 2.97 -5.03
C VAL A 79 -7.82 1.50 -4.99
N GLY A 80 -9.12 1.24 -5.12
CA GLY A 80 -9.66 -0.13 -5.24
C GLY A 80 -9.74 -0.91 -3.93
N LEU A 81 -9.55 -0.26 -2.79
CA LEU A 81 -9.72 -0.89 -1.49
C LEU A 81 -11.20 -0.91 -1.14
N SER A 82 -11.71 -2.10 -0.82
CA SER A 82 -13.06 -2.28 -0.30
C SER A 82 -13.00 -2.86 1.10
N ARG A 83 -14.01 -2.54 1.92
CA ARG A 83 -14.18 -3.13 3.25
C ARG A 83 -14.30 -4.66 3.24
N ASP A 84 -14.62 -5.23 2.09
CA ASP A 84 -14.77 -6.68 1.91
C ASP A 84 -13.46 -7.43 1.72
N LEU A 85 -12.33 -6.72 1.53
CA LEU A 85 -11.01 -7.35 1.45
C LEU A 85 -10.76 -8.15 2.73
N GLN A 86 -10.29 -9.40 2.56
CA GLN A 86 -10.07 -10.31 3.69
C GLN A 86 -9.14 -9.71 4.75
N PHE A 87 -8.22 -8.84 4.32
CA PHE A 87 -7.32 -8.09 5.19
C PHE A 87 -8.05 -7.24 6.25
N PHE A 88 -9.22 -6.68 5.94
CA PHE A 88 -10.02 -5.87 6.88
C PHE A 88 -11.08 -6.68 7.62
N LYS A 89 -11.18 -7.99 7.37
CA LYS A 89 -12.11 -8.85 8.08
C LYS A 89 -11.42 -9.39 9.32
N PRO A 90 -11.98 -9.17 10.53
CA PRO A 90 -11.45 -9.81 11.72
C PRO A 90 -11.58 -11.33 11.55
N LYS A 91 -10.47 -12.01 11.30
CA LYS A 91 -10.40 -13.46 11.46
C LYS A 91 -10.18 -13.71 12.96
N ASP A 92 -10.86 -14.70 13.52
CA ASP A 92 -10.36 -15.38 14.72
C ASP A 92 -8.89 -15.73 14.46
N VAL A 93 -8.04 -15.44 15.45
CA VAL A 93 -6.57 -15.52 15.37
C VAL A 93 -6.14 -16.87 14.80
N VAL A 94 -5.99 -16.96 13.48
CA VAL A 94 -5.30 -18.04 12.80
C VAL A 94 -3.98 -17.43 12.37
N GLU A 95 -2.89 -17.93 12.95
CA GLU A 95 -1.50 -17.59 12.66
C GLU A 95 -1.28 -17.50 11.15
N GLY A 96 -1.38 -16.28 10.65
CA GLY A 96 -1.31 -15.97 9.23
C GLY A 96 -0.56 -14.67 9.09
N SER A 97 0.77 -14.80 8.99
CA SER A 97 1.77 -13.76 8.69
C SER A 97 1.36 -12.33 9.05
N SER A 98 1.83 -11.83 10.20
CA SER A 98 1.76 -10.41 10.57
C SER A 98 2.62 -9.50 9.68
N ARG A 99 3.15 -10.01 8.56
CA ARG A 99 4.04 -9.26 7.67
C ARG A 99 3.28 -8.19 6.90
N VAL A 100 3.94 -7.05 6.75
CA VAL A 100 3.45 -5.95 5.93
C VAL A 100 3.47 -6.40 4.46
N THR A 101 2.40 -6.10 3.73
CA THR A 101 2.39 -6.25 2.27
C THR A 101 2.36 -4.87 1.63
N PHE A 102 2.89 -4.74 0.43
CA PHE A 102 2.84 -3.49 -0.31
C PHE A 102 2.50 -3.72 -1.77
N THR A 103 1.94 -2.70 -2.41
CA THR A 103 1.67 -2.72 -3.84
C THR A 103 2.01 -1.39 -4.48
N THR A 104 2.65 -1.44 -5.65
CA THR A 104 3.00 -0.25 -6.42
C THR A 104 1.91 0.02 -7.45
N ILE A 105 1.26 1.19 -7.35
CA ILE A 105 0.28 1.65 -8.33
C ILE A 105 1.01 2.17 -9.57
N TYR A 106 2.07 2.95 -9.37
CA TYR A 106 2.87 3.56 -10.42
C TYR A 106 4.27 3.88 -9.89
N GLN A 107 5.28 3.79 -10.75
CA GLN A 107 6.65 4.21 -10.44
C GLN A 107 7.36 4.69 -11.71
N CYS A 108 8.06 5.80 -11.60
CA CYS A 108 9.08 6.26 -12.55
C CYS A 108 10.27 6.86 -11.78
N GLU A 109 11.23 7.44 -12.49
CA GLU A 109 12.42 8.08 -11.88
C GLU A 109 12.07 9.27 -10.96
N ASN A 110 10.96 9.95 -11.25
CA ASN A 110 10.60 11.19 -10.56
C ASN A 110 9.72 10.97 -9.32
N PHE A 111 8.86 9.95 -9.33
CA PHE A 111 7.98 9.66 -8.21
C PHE A 111 7.43 8.23 -8.28
N SER A 112 6.91 7.76 -7.15
CA SER A 112 6.13 6.54 -7.07
C SER A 112 4.89 6.71 -6.20
N LEU A 113 3.92 5.82 -6.44
CA LEU A 113 2.67 5.67 -5.69
C LEU A 113 2.65 4.25 -5.15
N CYS A 114 2.75 4.09 -3.83
CA CYS A 114 2.78 2.80 -3.16
C CYS A 114 1.70 2.74 -2.08
N ILE A 115 1.06 1.58 -1.90
CA ILE A 115 0.17 1.34 -0.76
C ILE A 115 0.79 0.27 0.12
N PHE A 116 0.92 0.56 1.42
CA PHE A 116 1.28 -0.41 2.44
C PHE A 116 0.03 -0.91 3.18
N PHE A 117 -0.05 -2.22 3.38
CA PHE A 117 -1.07 -2.89 4.17
C PHE A 117 -0.41 -3.49 5.41
N LEU A 118 -0.72 -2.92 6.57
CA LEU A 118 -0.18 -3.33 7.85
C LEU A 118 -1.26 -4.07 8.64
N PRO A 119 -1.13 -5.39 8.88
CA PRO A 119 -1.97 -6.09 9.86
C PRO A 119 -1.96 -5.38 11.21
N ALA A 120 -2.95 -5.66 12.07
CA ALA A 120 -2.90 -5.16 13.45
C ALA A 120 -1.57 -5.57 14.10
N THR A 121 -0.99 -4.67 14.90
CA THR A 121 0.32 -4.78 15.55
C THR A 121 1.54 -4.83 14.63
N ALA A 122 1.38 -4.82 13.30
CA ALA A 122 2.51 -4.79 12.38
C ALA A 122 3.23 -3.44 12.45
N VAL A 123 4.54 -3.47 12.22
CA VAL A 123 5.43 -2.31 12.31
C VAL A 123 6.19 -2.15 11.00
N ILE A 124 6.21 -0.93 10.47
CA ILE A 124 7.28 -0.49 9.57
C ILE A 124 8.28 0.24 10.47
N PRO A 125 9.49 -0.32 10.71
CA PRO A 125 10.41 0.23 11.70
C PRO A 125 10.84 1.64 11.37
N LEU A 126 11.47 2.29 12.34
CA LEU A 126 12.02 3.62 12.17
C LEU A 126 13.02 3.65 11.00
N HIS A 127 12.71 4.43 9.97
CA HIS A 127 13.50 4.52 8.74
C HIS A 127 13.50 5.94 8.15
N ASN A 128 14.51 6.29 7.34
CA ASN A 128 14.64 7.61 6.72
C ASN A 128 14.17 7.63 5.25
N HIS A 129 14.06 8.85 4.72
CA HIS A 129 13.68 9.15 3.34
C HIS A 129 14.71 10.13 2.72
N PRO A 130 15.94 9.68 2.40
CA PRO A 130 17.04 10.57 2.02
C PRO A 130 16.75 11.32 0.72
N GLU A 131 16.80 12.66 0.78
CA GLU A 131 16.53 13.57 -0.36
C GLU A 131 15.09 13.52 -0.91
N MET A 132 14.16 12.88 -0.20
CA MET A 132 12.80 12.66 -0.67
C MET A 132 11.80 13.63 -0.03
N THR A 133 10.76 13.97 -0.78
CA THR A 133 9.50 14.51 -0.24
C THR A 133 8.44 13.42 -0.31
N VAL A 134 7.80 13.11 0.81
CA VAL A 134 6.81 12.02 0.89
C VAL A 134 5.50 12.53 1.48
N PHE A 135 4.40 12.22 0.80
CA PHE A 135 3.05 12.45 1.28
C PHE A 135 2.48 11.12 1.77
N ASN A 136 2.10 11.06 3.04
CA ASN A 136 1.57 9.88 3.70
C ASN A 136 0.08 10.09 3.99
N LYS A 137 -0.77 9.26 3.37
CA LYS A 137 -2.23 9.27 3.57
C LYS A 137 -2.69 7.96 4.18
N LEU A 138 -3.08 7.99 5.46
CA LEU A 138 -3.78 6.89 6.10
C LEU A 138 -5.21 6.79 5.52
N LEU A 139 -5.43 5.80 4.65
CA LEU A 139 -6.71 5.55 4.00
C LEU A 139 -7.68 4.82 4.92
N LEU A 140 -7.16 3.88 5.72
CA LEU A 140 -7.95 3.01 6.60
C LEU A 140 -7.20 2.71 7.88
N GLY A 141 -7.96 2.51 8.95
CA GLY A 141 -7.48 2.00 10.23
C GLY A 141 -7.02 3.09 11.20
N THR A 142 -6.34 2.63 12.26
CA THR A 142 -5.73 3.45 13.30
C THR A 142 -4.26 3.07 13.42
N MET A 143 -3.39 4.07 13.34
CA MET A 143 -1.94 3.91 13.28
C MET A 143 -1.27 4.85 14.25
N HIS A 144 -0.34 4.34 15.03
CA HIS A 144 0.60 5.15 15.79
C HIS A 144 1.78 5.53 14.89
N ILE A 145 2.11 6.82 14.86
CA ILE A 145 3.23 7.35 14.09
C ILE A 145 4.19 8.04 15.04
N LYS A 146 5.43 7.57 15.02
CA LYS A 146 6.58 8.17 15.71
C LYS A 146 7.52 8.72 14.63
N ALA A 147 7.90 9.98 14.73
CA ALA A 147 8.70 10.63 13.70
C ALA A 147 9.70 11.63 14.29
N TYR A 148 10.84 11.79 13.61
CA TYR A 148 11.98 12.60 14.01
C TYR A 148 12.57 13.36 12.82
N ASP A 149 13.21 14.49 13.11
CA ASP A 149 14.17 15.14 12.22
C ASP A 149 15.51 15.26 12.95
N TRP A 150 16.63 15.18 12.23
CA TRP A 150 17.95 15.44 12.81
C TRP A 150 18.03 16.84 13.43
N VAL A 151 18.69 16.96 14.60
CA VAL A 151 18.89 18.28 15.25
C VAL A 151 19.88 19.14 14.46
N ASP A 152 21.00 18.53 14.04
CA ASP A 152 22.00 19.18 13.20
C ASP A 152 21.98 18.52 11.82
N PRO A 153 21.83 19.26 10.71
CA PRO A 153 22.05 18.69 9.38
C PRO A 153 23.52 18.26 9.27
N LEU A 154 23.78 17.10 8.65
CA LEU A 154 25.14 16.64 8.39
C LEU A 154 25.87 17.76 7.64
N ASN A 155 26.91 18.32 8.26
CA ASN A 155 27.80 19.20 7.54
C ASN A 155 28.46 18.34 6.45
N PRO A 156 28.39 18.69 5.16
CA PRO A 156 29.01 17.90 4.10
C PRO A 156 30.54 17.80 4.25
N ASN A 157 31.14 18.65 5.09
CA ASN A 157 32.56 18.64 5.45
C ASN A 157 32.89 17.80 6.71
N THR A 158 31.89 17.25 7.40
CA THR A 158 32.15 16.32 8.51
C THR A 158 32.39 14.93 7.91
N PRO A 159 33.53 14.27 8.20
CA PRO A 159 33.73 12.90 7.76
C PRO A 159 32.56 12.05 8.25
N ALA A 160 32.08 11.16 7.38
CA ALA A 160 30.99 10.22 7.70
C ALA A 160 31.30 9.62 9.08
N SER A 161 30.46 9.94 10.06
CA SER A 161 30.62 9.37 11.39
C SER A 161 30.47 7.85 11.25
N PRO A 162 31.26 7.06 11.98
CA PRO A 162 31.17 5.61 11.85
C PRO A 162 29.72 5.15 12.08
N PRO A 163 29.26 4.08 11.41
CA PRO A 163 27.87 3.58 11.46
C PRO A 163 27.30 3.38 12.88
N SER A 164 28.19 3.25 13.86
CA SER A 164 27.91 3.01 15.28
C SER A 164 27.77 4.26 16.14
N THR A 165 27.68 5.47 15.55
CA THR A 165 27.49 6.70 16.33
C THR A 165 26.04 7.12 16.37
N SER A 166 25.43 7.00 17.55
CA SER A 166 24.12 7.55 17.83
C SER A 166 24.09 9.05 17.52
N ARG A 167 23.06 9.50 16.79
CA ARG A 167 22.88 10.90 16.41
C ARG A 167 21.60 11.48 17.02
N LEU A 168 21.69 12.73 17.48
CA LEU A 168 20.57 13.40 18.12
C LEU A 168 19.51 13.81 17.10
N ALA A 169 18.25 13.46 17.38
CA ALA A 169 17.09 13.82 16.60
C ALA A 169 16.00 14.43 17.47
N ARG A 170 15.23 15.35 16.89
CA ARG A 170 14.09 16.02 17.52
C ARG A 170 12.81 15.33 17.08
N MET A 171 12.00 14.93 18.06
CA MET A 171 10.70 14.32 17.83
C MET A 171 9.73 15.31 17.18
N LYS A 172 9.02 14.86 16.14
CA LYS A 172 8.03 15.63 15.36
C LYS A 172 6.63 15.08 15.50
N ALA A 173 6.52 13.77 15.71
CA ALA A 173 5.27 13.11 16.05
C ALA A 173 5.55 11.94 16.98
N ASN A 174 4.62 11.69 17.90
CA ASN A 174 4.54 10.48 18.70
C ASN A 174 3.10 10.35 19.17
N ARG A 175 2.21 10.01 18.23
CA ARG A 175 0.76 10.04 18.45
C ARG A 175 0.02 9.10 17.52
N THR A 176 -1.21 8.81 17.90
CA THR A 176 -2.13 7.95 17.14
C THR A 176 -2.99 8.77 16.17
N PHE A 177 -3.16 8.26 14.97
CA PHE A 177 -4.01 8.79 13.91
C PHE A 177 -5.06 7.74 13.53
N THR A 178 -6.30 8.19 13.30
CA THR A 178 -7.41 7.33 12.87
C THR A 178 -7.99 7.89 11.59
N ALA A 179 -8.17 7.06 10.56
CA ALA A 179 -8.85 7.45 9.34
C ALA A 179 -10.35 7.72 9.60
N PRO A 180 -10.96 8.76 8.98
CA PRO A 180 -10.34 9.69 8.04
C PRO A 180 -9.48 10.75 8.73
N CYS A 181 -8.27 10.97 8.21
CA CYS A 181 -7.39 12.05 8.64
C CYS A 181 -6.76 12.77 7.43
N ASN A 182 -6.18 13.93 7.69
CA ASN A 182 -5.42 14.68 6.69
C ASN A 182 -4.10 13.97 6.39
N THR A 183 -3.57 14.27 5.21
CA THR A 183 -2.26 13.83 4.70
C THR A 183 -1.15 14.46 5.52
N SER A 184 -0.14 13.65 5.88
CA SER A 184 1.12 14.15 6.44
C SER A 184 2.15 14.31 5.33
N VAL A 185 3.05 15.30 5.47
CA VAL A 185 4.12 15.55 4.50
C VAL A 185 5.44 15.63 5.23
N LEU A 186 6.43 14.88 4.75
CA LEU A 186 7.82 15.00 5.14
C LEU A 186 8.68 15.49 3.97
N TYR A 187 9.79 16.11 4.32
CA TYR A 187 10.78 16.71 3.43
C TYR A 187 12.15 16.11 3.72
N PRO A 188 13.18 16.38 2.89
CA PRO A 188 14.52 15.81 3.08
C PRO A 188 15.13 16.05 4.47
N THR A 189 14.80 17.18 5.12
CA THR A 189 15.39 17.58 6.41
C THR A 189 14.36 18.07 7.43
N SER A 190 13.06 17.95 7.13
CA SER A 190 12.01 18.42 8.05
C SER A 190 10.70 17.66 7.88
N GLY A 191 9.82 17.77 8.87
CA GLY A 191 8.47 17.19 8.83
C GLY A 191 8.40 15.75 9.34
N GLY A 192 9.50 15.23 9.91
CA GLY A 192 9.58 13.84 10.35
C GLY A 192 10.13 12.93 9.26
N ASN A 193 11.29 13.30 8.69
CA ASN A 193 11.94 12.51 7.63
C ASN A 193 12.23 11.07 8.06
N ILE A 194 12.49 10.87 9.36
CA ILE A 194 12.69 9.56 9.95
C ILE A 194 11.43 9.19 10.69
N HIS A 195 10.75 8.10 10.30
CA HIS A 195 9.51 7.71 10.95
C HIS A 195 9.29 6.21 11.05
N GLU A 196 8.39 5.84 11.96
CA GLU A 196 7.96 4.48 12.25
C GLU A 196 6.43 4.46 12.22
N PHE A 197 5.87 3.43 11.60
CA PHE A 197 4.44 3.15 11.63
C PHE A 197 4.17 1.91 12.45
N THR A 198 3.26 2.03 13.42
CA THR A 198 2.76 0.91 14.21
C THR A 198 1.25 0.83 14.06
N ALA A 199 0.76 -0.23 13.42
CA ALA A 199 -0.66 -0.44 13.19
C ALA A 199 -1.37 -0.83 14.50
N VAL A 200 -2.36 -0.05 14.93
CA VAL A 200 -3.22 -0.37 16.07
C VAL A 200 -4.37 -1.29 15.63
N THR A 201 -4.95 -0.99 14.46
CA THR A 201 -5.87 -1.87 13.73
C THR A 201 -5.24 -2.22 12.38
N PRO A 202 -5.83 -3.12 11.56
CA PRO A 202 -5.40 -3.25 10.18
C PRO A 202 -5.47 -1.88 9.48
N CYS A 203 -4.36 -1.49 8.84
CA CYS A 203 -4.18 -0.18 8.22
C CYS A 203 -3.86 -0.30 6.74
N ALA A 204 -4.30 0.70 5.97
CA ALA A 204 -3.81 0.92 4.61
C ALA A 204 -3.32 2.36 4.47
N VAL A 205 -2.10 2.51 3.97
CA VAL A 205 -1.39 3.79 3.91
C VAL A 205 -0.92 4.00 2.48
N LEU A 206 -1.35 5.09 1.85
CA LEU A 206 -0.87 5.51 0.53
C LEU A 206 0.29 6.47 0.70
N ASP A 207 1.44 6.08 0.13
CA ASP A 207 2.62 6.91 0.00
C ASP A 207 2.78 7.42 -1.42
N VAL A 208 2.94 8.73 -1.53
CA VAL A 208 3.40 9.42 -2.73
C VAL A 208 4.78 9.98 -2.45
N MET A 209 5.80 9.37 -3.04
CA MET A 209 7.20 9.72 -2.77
C MET A 209 7.88 10.23 -4.04
N GLY A 210 8.66 11.29 -3.89
CA GLY A 210 9.42 11.87 -5.00
C GLY A 210 10.78 12.42 -4.55
N PRO A 211 11.89 11.98 -5.18
CA PRO A 211 11.98 10.77 -6.02
C PRO A 211 11.73 9.48 -5.20
N PRO A 212 11.65 8.29 -5.83
CA PRO A 212 11.73 7.02 -5.11
C PRO A 212 13.14 6.74 -4.56
N TYR A 213 13.24 5.76 -3.66
CA TYR A 213 14.52 5.18 -3.24
C TYR A 213 15.32 4.64 -4.45
N SER A 214 16.64 4.76 -4.38
CA SER A 214 17.57 4.29 -5.42
C SER A 214 18.94 4.04 -4.81
N LYS A 215 19.40 2.77 -4.81
CA LYS A 215 20.74 2.43 -4.30
C LYS A 215 21.84 3.03 -5.16
N ASP A 216 21.64 3.04 -6.48
CA ASP A 216 22.60 3.55 -7.44
C ASP A 216 22.84 5.06 -7.28
N ASP A 217 21.82 5.79 -6.82
CA ASP A 217 21.92 7.22 -6.54
C ASP A 217 22.19 7.55 -5.06
N GLY A 218 22.52 6.56 -4.23
CA GLY A 218 22.82 6.77 -2.80
C GLY A 218 21.61 7.12 -1.93
N ARG A 219 20.38 6.91 -2.43
CA ARG A 219 19.12 7.10 -1.72
C ARG A 219 18.56 5.76 -1.25
N ASP A 220 19.35 4.96 -0.54
CA ASP A 220 18.86 3.72 0.08
C ASP A 220 18.14 4.02 1.39
N CYS A 221 17.24 3.13 1.80
CA CYS A 221 16.52 3.23 3.06
C CYS A 221 17.42 2.74 4.21
N SER A 222 17.75 3.62 5.15
CA SER A 222 18.42 3.26 6.41
C SER A 222 17.40 3.07 7.53
N TYR A 223 17.65 2.10 8.41
CA TYR A 223 16.83 1.80 9.58
C TYR A 223 17.52 2.27 10.85
N TYR A 224 16.73 2.61 11.86
CA TYR A 224 17.23 3.18 13.10
C TYR A 224 16.57 2.55 14.33
N LYS A 225 17.29 2.60 15.45
CA LYS A 225 16.76 2.36 16.78
C LYS A 225 16.84 3.65 17.58
N ASP A 226 15.74 4.05 18.21
CA ASP A 226 15.71 5.22 19.09
C ASP A 226 15.95 4.86 20.56
N THR A 227 16.68 5.74 21.26
CA THR A 227 16.83 5.70 22.72
C THR A 227 16.54 7.09 23.31
N PRO A 228 15.95 7.18 24.52
CA PRO A 228 15.68 8.47 25.15
C PRO A 228 16.95 9.27 25.39
N CYS A 229 16.97 10.58 25.08
CA CYS A 229 18.14 11.42 25.30
C CYS A 229 18.13 12.19 26.64
N GLY A 230 17.16 11.93 27.51
CA GLY A 230 16.99 12.60 28.81
C GLY A 230 16.42 14.02 28.75
N ALA A 231 16.31 14.62 27.56
CA ALA A 231 15.67 15.91 27.32
C ALA A 231 14.31 15.72 26.62
N ASP A 232 13.30 16.49 27.02
CA ASP A 232 11.96 16.38 26.46
C ASP A 232 11.95 16.66 24.95
N GLY A 233 11.34 15.74 24.19
CA GLY A 233 11.13 15.88 22.75
C GLY A 233 12.36 15.58 21.88
N CYS A 234 13.40 14.95 22.42
CA CYS A 234 14.59 14.52 21.68
C CYS A 234 14.89 13.03 21.92
N GLY A 235 15.59 12.40 20.96
CA GLY A 235 16.01 11.00 21.01
C GLY A 235 17.33 10.79 20.29
N TRP A 236 18.11 9.81 20.74
CA TRP A 236 19.32 9.35 20.07
C TRP A 236 18.95 8.24 19.09
N LEU A 237 19.28 8.40 17.81
CA LEU A 237 19.05 7.38 16.79
C LEU A 237 20.37 6.72 16.39
N GLU A 238 20.41 5.41 16.49
CA GLU A 238 21.50 4.57 16.03
C GLU A 238 21.07 3.83 14.76
N GLU A 239 21.88 3.88 13.70
CA GLU A 239 21.60 3.13 12.48
C GLU A 239 21.74 1.61 12.73
N ILE A 240 20.81 0.83 12.22
CA ILE A 240 20.77 -0.63 12.38
C ILE A 240 20.54 -1.30 11.02
N GLU A 241 20.89 -2.58 10.93
CA GLU A 241 20.42 -3.41 9.82
C GLU A 241 18.89 -3.52 9.84
N MET A 242 18.29 -3.71 8.66
CA MET A 242 16.85 -3.98 8.54
C MET A 242 16.48 -5.18 9.42
N PRO A 243 15.54 -5.04 10.38
CA PRO A 243 15.10 -6.15 11.19
C PRO A 243 14.47 -7.24 10.32
N LYS A 244 14.80 -8.52 10.57
CA LYS A 244 14.38 -9.65 9.72
C LYS A 244 12.86 -9.78 9.61
N GLU A 245 12.15 -9.43 10.68
CA GLU A 245 10.70 -9.40 10.78
C GLU A 245 10.04 -8.28 9.95
N SER A 246 10.83 -7.33 9.46
CA SER A 246 10.36 -6.15 8.72
C SER A 246 10.39 -6.34 7.21
N GLU A 247 10.83 -7.51 6.73
CA GLU A 247 10.70 -7.86 5.33
C GLU A 247 9.22 -7.83 4.90
N MET A 248 8.96 -7.14 3.79
CA MET A 248 7.61 -6.93 3.27
C MET A 248 7.36 -7.78 2.03
N ASP A 249 6.10 -8.15 1.82
CA ASP A 249 5.66 -8.90 0.64
C ASP A 249 5.06 -7.99 -0.42
N GLY A 250 5.64 -7.99 -1.62
CA GLY A 250 5.08 -7.29 -2.78
C GLY A 250 3.89 -8.05 -3.37
N ILE A 251 2.77 -7.36 -3.58
CA ILE A 251 1.56 -7.90 -4.22
C ILE A 251 1.16 -7.09 -5.45
N GLU A 252 0.46 -7.73 -6.40
CA GLU A 252 -0.04 -7.07 -7.61
C GLU A 252 -1.13 -6.04 -7.29
N TYR A 253 -1.05 -4.86 -7.91
CA TYR A 253 -2.10 -3.85 -7.79
C TYR A 253 -3.29 -4.17 -8.71
N LEU A 254 -4.43 -4.47 -8.09
CA LEU A 254 -5.68 -4.85 -8.76
C LEU A 254 -6.75 -3.74 -8.76
N GLY A 255 -6.42 -2.55 -8.29
CA GLY A 255 -7.34 -1.41 -8.22
C GLY A 255 -7.56 -0.70 -9.56
N PRO A 256 -8.22 0.48 -9.54
CA PRO A 256 -8.45 1.30 -10.72
C PRO A 256 -7.18 1.60 -11.50
N LYS A 257 -7.23 1.47 -12.82
CA LYS A 257 -6.06 1.73 -13.68
C LYS A 257 -5.82 3.23 -13.83
N ILE A 258 -4.54 3.60 -13.85
CA ILE A 258 -4.06 4.91 -14.27
C ILE A 258 -3.75 4.83 -15.76
N PHE A 259 -4.09 5.88 -16.50
CA PHE A 259 -3.74 6.01 -17.90
C PHE A 259 -2.70 7.09 -18.08
N ASP A 260 -1.59 6.73 -18.71
CA ASP A 260 -0.62 7.69 -19.21
C ASP A 260 -0.97 8.00 -20.67
N PHE A 261 -1.50 9.20 -20.92
CA PHE A 261 -1.86 9.66 -22.27
C PHE A 261 -0.70 10.34 -23.00
N THR A 262 0.53 10.30 -22.46
CA THR A 262 1.70 10.97 -23.05
C THR A 262 2.70 10.01 -23.70
N THR A 263 2.39 8.72 -23.75
CA THR A 263 3.07 7.72 -24.58
C THR A 263 2.36 7.52 -25.91
#